data_AF-A0A7C2XYA5-F1
#
_entry.id   AF-A0A7C2XYA5-F1
#
_cell.length_a   1.000
_cell.length_b   1.000
_cell.length_c   1.000
_cell.angle_alpha   90.00
_cell.angle_beta   90.00
_cell.angle_gamma   90.00
#
_symmetry.space_group_name_H-M   'P 1'
#
loop_
_entity.id
_entity.type
_entity.pdbx_description
1 polymer ?
#
loop_
_entity_poly.entity_id
_entity_poly.type
_entity_poly.pdbx_seq_one_letter_code
_entity_poly.pdbx_strand_id
1 'polypeptide(L)'
;MNNNCQIDHSNVPGCVSPPDPKLVAAGWERRFIADARRAQDAIEMYAEMGHEVRLEPVNAAGLSEACSGCLEAFARFSVVYTRKKRTACVD
;
A
#
# COMPACT_ATOMS: atom_id res chain seq x y z
N MET A 1 14.01 -24.31 5.21
CA MET A 1 13.98 -22.89 4.84
C MET A 1 13.06 -22.72 3.65
N ASN A 2 11.82 -22.30 3.85
CA ASN A 2 10.86 -22.15 2.75
C ASN A 2 10.92 -20.70 2.26
N ASN A 3 11.81 -20.44 1.30
CA ASN A 3 11.96 -19.15 0.64
C ASN A 3 10.84 -18.99 -0.41
N ASN A 4 9.61 -18.74 0.03
CA ASN A 4 8.51 -18.48 -0.88
C ASN A 4 8.41 -16.98 -1.22
N CYS A 5 9.53 -16.41 -1.71
CA CYS A 5 9.51 -15.13 -2.41
C CYS A 5 8.87 -15.36 -3.77
N GLN A 6 7.55 -15.16 -3.87
CA GLN A 6 6.87 -15.26 -5.15
C GLN A 6 7.13 -13.99 -5.97
N ILE A 7 7.48 -14.22 -7.24
CA ILE A 7 7.72 -13.20 -8.25
C ILE A 7 6.39 -12.53 -8.60
N ASP A 8 6.26 -11.23 -8.31
CA ASP A 8 5.21 -10.39 -8.91
C ASP A 8 5.49 -10.22 -10.41
N HIS A 9 4.44 -9.93 -11.19
CA HIS A 9 4.45 -9.76 -12.65
C HIS A 9 5.50 -8.76 -13.18
N SER A 10 6.14 -8.00 -12.29
CA SER A 10 7.24 -7.08 -12.58
C SER A 10 8.64 -7.73 -12.66
N ASN A 11 8.79 -9.04 -12.42
CA ASN A 11 10.06 -9.78 -12.52
C ASN A 11 11.22 -9.23 -11.63
N VAL A 12 10.89 -8.54 -10.54
CA VAL A 12 11.85 -8.06 -9.53
C VAL A 12 11.75 -8.96 -8.29
N PRO A 13 12.85 -9.58 -7.82
CA PRO A 13 12.86 -10.30 -6.55
C PRO A 13 12.64 -9.29 -5.42
N GLY A 14 11.44 -9.27 -4.85
CA GLY A 14 11.09 -8.38 -3.75
C GLY A 14 10.11 -9.06 -2.80
N CYS A 15 10.17 -8.67 -1.52
CA CYS A 15 9.15 -9.05 -0.54
C CYS A 15 7.85 -8.35 -0.94
N VAL A 16 6.91 -9.08 -1.54
CA VAL A 16 5.58 -8.54 -1.87
C VAL A 16 4.82 -8.33 -0.56
N SER A 17 4.52 -7.08 -0.22
CA SER A 17 3.57 -6.79 0.86
C SER A 17 2.15 -6.94 0.30
N PRO A 18 1.42 -8.02 0.64
CA PRO A 18 0.09 -8.28 0.11
C PRO A 18 -0.90 -7.21 0.56
N PRO A 19 -1.95 -6.93 -0.22
CA PRO A 19 -3.02 -6.03 0.21
C PRO A 19 -3.73 -6.56 1.46
N ASP A 20 -4.20 -5.66 2.32
CA ASP A 20 -5.02 -6.04 3.48
C ASP A 20 -6.38 -6.57 2.98
N PRO A 21 -6.76 -7.81 3.32
CA PRO A 21 -8.00 -8.41 2.83
C PRO A 21 -9.25 -7.67 3.31
N LYS A 22 -9.21 -7.01 4.48
CA LYS A 22 -10.34 -6.21 5.00
C LYS A 22 -10.54 -4.94 4.18
N LEU A 23 -9.45 -4.30 3.75
CA LEU A 23 -9.52 -3.11 2.91
C LEU A 23 -10.03 -3.46 1.52
N VAL A 24 -9.54 -4.56 0.94
CA VAL A 24 -10.04 -5.08 -0.33
C VAL A 24 -11.53 -5.39 -0.25
N ALA A 25 -11.97 -6.08 0.81
CA ALA A 25 -13.38 -6.38 1.04
C ALA A 25 -14.25 -5.11 1.22
N ALA A 26 -13.67 -4.02 1.74
CA ALA A 26 -14.32 -2.72 1.86
C ALA A 26 -14.26 -1.85 0.59
N GLY A 27 -13.79 -2.42 -0.53
CA GLY A 27 -13.72 -1.78 -1.84
C GLY A 27 -12.50 -0.89 -2.05
N TRP A 28 -11.47 -1.00 -1.21
CA TRP A 28 -10.20 -0.29 -1.40
C TRP A 28 -9.27 -1.08 -2.31
N GLU A 29 -8.63 -0.38 -3.24
CA GLU A 29 -7.62 -0.92 -4.12
C GLU A 29 -6.23 -0.50 -3.66
N ARG A 30 -5.33 -1.49 -3.47
CA ARG A 30 -3.92 -1.24 -3.11
C ARG A 30 -3.18 -0.68 -4.33
N ARG A 31 -2.50 0.45 -4.18
CA ARG A 31 -1.73 1.09 -5.27
C ARG A 31 -0.23 0.82 -5.13
N PHE A 32 0.44 1.47 -4.19
CA PHE A 32 1.89 1.36 -4.01
C PHE A 32 2.31 1.72 -2.58
N ILE A 33 3.58 1.46 -2.25
CA ILE A 33 4.20 1.92 -1.00
C ILE A 33 4.90 3.25 -1.29
N ALA A 34 4.74 4.23 -0.42
CA ALA A 34 5.30 5.57 -0.56
C ALA A 34 5.85 6.09 0.76
N ASP A 35 6.91 6.89 0.69
CA ASP A 35 7.29 7.76 1.81
C ASP A 35 6.28 8.90 1.97
N ALA A 36 6.41 9.66 3.06
CA ALA A 36 5.47 10.73 3.39
C ALA A 36 5.27 11.77 2.28
N ARG A 37 6.32 12.18 1.55
CA ARG A 37 6.17 13.18 0.49
C ARG A 37 5.39 12.61 -0.68
N ARG A 38 5.78 11.42 -1.14
CA ARG A 38 5.12 10.77 -2.27
C ARG A 38 3.69 10.31 -1.95
N ALA A 39 3.41 10.00 -0.69
CA ALA A 39 2.06 9.74 -0.21
C ALA A 39 1.19 10.99 -0.27
N GLN A 40 1.73 12.16 0.09
CA GLN A 40 1.02 13.44 -0.01
C GLN A 40 0.69 13.78 -1.47
N ASP A 41 1.66 13.66 -2.38
CA ASP A 41 1.44 13.89 -3.81
C ASP A 41 0.34 12.95 -4.36
N ALA A 42 0.32 11.69 -3.89
CA ALA A 42 -0.70 10.73 -4.27
C ALA A 42 -2.09 11.13 -3.76
N ILE A 43 -2.20 11.62 -2.52
CA ILE A 43 -3.47 12.10 -1.95
C ILE A 43 -4.07 13.19 -2.84
N GLU A 44 -3.28 14.19 -3.20
CA GLU A 44 -3.72 15.33 -4.00
C GLU A 44 -4.16 14.87 -5.40
N MET A 45 -3.29 14.14 -6.10
CA MET A 45 -3.56 13.64 -7.45
C MET A 45 -4.82 12.76 -7.51
N TYR A 46 -4.97 11.79 -6.59
CA TYR A 46 -6.14 10.92 -6.57
C TYR A 46 -7.40 11.67 -6.14
N ALA A 47 -7.30 12.67 -5.26
CA ALA A 47 -8.43 13.48 -4.86
C ALA A 47 -9.02 14.26 -6.05
N GLU A 48 -8.18 14.83 -6.91
CA GLU A 48 -8.58 15.52 -8.15
C GLU A 48 -9.25 14.57 -9.15
N MET A 49 -8.83 13.31 -9.20
CA MET A 49 -9.46 12.27 -10.01
C MET A 49 -10.74 11.69 -9.40
N GLY A 50 -11.23 12.25 -8.29
CA GLY A 50 -12.47 11.78 -7.64
C GLY A 50 -12.30 10.50 -6.82
N HIS A 51 -11.09 10.21 -6.34
CA HIS A 51 -10.84 9.09 -5.44
C HIS A 51 -10.72 9.55 -3.98
N GLU A 52 -11.10 8.65 -3.07
CA GLU A 52 -10.68 8.68 -1.67
C GLU A 52 -9.33 7.97 -1.56
N VAL A 53 -8.46 8.49 -0.70
CA VAL A 53 -7.14 7.90 -0.43
C VAL A 53 -7.04 7.55 1.04
N ARG A 54 -6.49 6.37 1.31
CA ARG A 54 -6.21 5.88 2.66
C ARG A 54 -4.77 5.40 2.75
N LEU A 55 -4.05 5.86 3.76
CA LEU A 55 -2.69 5.45 4.05
C LEU A 55 -2.70 4.43 5.19
N GLU A 56 -2.02 3.31 5.00
CA GLU A 56 -1.82 2.30 6.04
C GLU A 56 -0.34 2.05 6.27
N PRO A 57 0.10 1.76 7.51
CA PRO A 57 1.47 1.40 7.76
C PRO A 57 1.87 0.15 6.97
N VAL A 58 3.13 0.09 6.54
CA VAL A 58 3.64 -1.13 5.88
C VAL A 58 3.66 -2.28 6.89
N ASN A 59 2.95 -3.36 6.57
CA ASN A 59 3.00 -4.57 7.39
C ASN A 59 4.36 -5.25 7.23
N ALA A 60 5.21 -5.11 8.26
CA ALA A 60 6.53 -5.72 8.32
C ALA A 60 6.56 -7.03 9.11
N ALA A 61 5.41 -7.63 9.45
CA ALA A 61 5.34 -8.89 10.21
C ALA A 61 6.01 -10.09 9.51
N GLY A 62 6.28 -10.00 8.21
CA GLY A 62 7.03 -11.00 7.45
C GLY A 62 8.56 -10.82 7.47
N LEU A 63 9.08 -9.78 8.13
CA LEU A 63 10.53 -9.59 8.26
C LEU A 63 11.09 -10.51 9.34
N SER A 64 12.21 -11.15 9.02
CA SER A 64 13.03 -11.87 10.00
C SER A 64 13.54 -10.90 11.08
N GLU A 65 13.72 -11.42 12.30
CA GLU A 65 14.25 -10.69 13.46
C GLU A 65 15.67 -10.13 13.21
N ALA A 66 16.39 -10.70 12.25
CA ALA A 66 17.68 -10.19 11.78
C ALA A 66 17.58 -8.83 11.02
N CYS A 67 16.37 -8.35 10.70
CA CYS A 67 16.11 -7.10 9.97
C CYS A 67 15.53 -6.01 10.89
N SER A 68 15.91 -5.98 12.18
CA SER A 68 15.36 -5.02 13.16
C SER A 68 15.47 -3.55 12.70
N GLY A 69 16.58 -3.16 12.07
CA GLY A 69 16.73 -1.81 11.50
C GLY A 69 15.79 -1.51 10.32
N CYS A 70 15.28 -2.54 9.65
CA CYS A 70 14.33 -2.40 8.56
C CYS A 70 12.93 -2.02 9.07
N LEU A 71 12.54 -2.43 10.29
CA LEU A 71 11.27 -2.05 10.90
C LEU A 71 11.17 -0.52 11.05
N GLU A 72 12.25 0.09 11.53
CA GLU A 72 12.34 1.54 11.73
C GLU A 72 12.35 2.29 10.39
N ALA A 73 12.98 1.71 9.36
CA ALA A 73 12.92 2.24 8.01
C ALA A 73 11.50 2.17 7.44
N PHE A 74 10.81 1.03 7.59
CA PHE A 74 9.42 0.83 7.11
C PHE A 74 8.39 1.72 7.80
N ALA A 75 8.65 2.15 9.05
CA ALA A 75 7.78 3.08 9.76
C ALA A 75 7.63 4.45 9.05
N ARG A 76 8.55 4.80 8.15
CA ARG A 76 8.50 6.03 7.34
C ARG A 76 7.68 5.88 6.06
N PHE A 77 7.23 4.68 5.75
CA PHE A 77 6.50 4.36 4.54
C PHE A 77 5.06 3.97 4.86
N SER A 78 4.17 4.21 3.90
CA SER A 78 2.78 3.79 3.96
C SER A 78 2.36 3.14 2.66
N VAL A 79 1.46 2.17 2.76
CA VAL A 79 0.74 1.61 1.62
C VAL A 79 -0.40 2.57 1.27
N VAL A 80 -0.41 3.05 0.03
CA VAL A 80 -1.47 3.90 -0.53
C VAL A 80 -2.60 3.01 -1.04
N TYR A 81 -3.78 3.20 -0.49
CA TYR A 81 -5.02 2.62 -0.97
C TYR A 81 -5.91 3.70 -1.57
N THR A 82 -6.64 3.36 -2.62
CA THR A 82 -7.62 4.26 -3.22
C THR A 82 -8.97 3.59 -3.39
N ARG A 83 -10.03 4.38 -3.36
CA ARG A 83 -11.39 3.95 -3.68
C ARG A 83 -12.06 5.07 -4.46
N LYS A 84 -12.93 4.75 -5.43
CA LYS A 84 -13.74 5.80 -6.06
C LYS A 84 -14.60 6.47 -5.00
N LYS A 85 -14.62 7.80 -4.95
CA LYS A 85 -15.65 8.52 -4.18
C LYS A 85 -16.98 8.07 -4.75
N ARG A 86 -17.92 7.72 -3.88
CA ARG A 86 -19.30 7.56 -4.33
C ARG A 86 -19.78 8.94 -4.75
N THR A 87 -19.68 9.26 -6.03
CA THR A 87 -20.50 10.32 -6.61
C THR A 87 -21.93 9.84 -6.45
N ALA A 88 -22.72 10.56 -5.66
CA ALA A 88 -24.17 10.42 -5.76
C ALA A 88 -24.53 10.65 -7.23
N CYS A 89 -25.37 9.78 -7.79
CA CYS A 89 -25.93 9.96 -9.11
C CYS A 89 -26.45 11.41 -9.17
N VAL A 90 -25.94 12.22 -10.10
CA VAL A 90 -26.64 13.45 -10.49
C VAL A 90 -27.39 13.07 -11.76
N ASP A 91 -28.70 13.00 -11.61
CA ASP A 91 -29.66 12.80 -12.70
C ASP A 91 -29.61 13.96 -13.70
#